data_AF-A0A1N7PEU2-F1
#
_entry.id   AF-A0A1N7PEU2-F1
#
_cell.length_a   1.000
_cell.length_b   1.000
_cell.length_c   1.000
_cell.angle_alpha   90.00
_cell.angle_beta   90.00
_cell.angle_gamma   90.00
#
_symmetry.space_group_name_H-M   'P 1'
#
loop_
_entity.id
_entity.type
_entity.pdbx_description
1 polymer ?
#
loop_
_entity_poly.entity_id
_entity_poly.type
_entity_poly.pdbx_seq_one_letter_code
_entity_poly.pdbx_strand_id
1 'polypeptide(L)'
;MVFGTVAEQAYLMRSIAVRNARSSRPVLHLSISFHQEEKISEEMREVIFDKILEELGATRDNNQFIIAQHFDAAHEHYHIVLNKVGFDRSNINTSYIINKCQVIADKIELEVGLRRTLGRTVVYDPTNPKGFRYTTQEERNEKKIFLDKSVGIRDVKTFLRNNIDVSMQQTFNVKELLEKLEEIGIDCNANFNSEGFLKGISFRYNNQAYKGTQLGLKSKAIENYYSLKNKDSIVENEKANEVPIPADKIIRSEKQIFDETKKELLTAVEKLTNFGDHYKNTTQEIAEKIRAGENRKDVLLQTFVDSNFKIQDDQLIYGRYSFDLKVVDDWIDRSILSFQKQVMEFERKKLDYDTLMSQNQQDISFFMLPGTRTRIKSENKELKSKQELAKTPELEISGIGNETSFQQKIISQIKKYKEKLQDIEFKERLRISHEREVAINKEAEKSLSHSDFKSYSDNRMKYSTAEDYKTNFLEYYKHESTFKDLLWLDKRFSILENEDDKIEFLKENFGLNDKEAFFLSERFFESNERIGILKKEIINWLPDRLIRDGENENKIDIGMRLR
;
A
#
# COMPACT_ATOMS: atom_id res chain seq x y z
N MET A 1 -13.23 23.51 10.72
CA MET A 1 -12.31 23.42 9.56
C MET A 1 -11.48 22.16 9.66
N VAL A 2 -10.99 21.64 8.52
CA VAL A 2 -10.11 20.46 8.42
C VAL A 2 -8.79 20.96 7.83
N PHE A 3 -7.67 20.75 8.51
CA PHE A 3 -6.37 21.30 8.13
C PHE A 3 -5.23 20.37 8.56
N GLY A 4 -4.01 20.70 8.16
CA GLY A 4 -2.80 19.92 8.46
C GLY A 4 -2.55 18.79 7.45
N THR A 5 -1.66 17.87 7.83
CA THR A 5 -1.30 16.63 7.12
C THR A 5 -2.51 15.70 6.96
N VAL A 6 -2.42 14.72 6.05
CA VAL A 6 -3.48 13.72 5.82
C VAL A 6 -3.88 12.99 7.12
N ALA A 7 -2.92 12.71 8.00
CA ALA A 7 -3.18 12.07 9.29
C ALA A 7 -3.98 12.98 10.24
N GLU A 8 -3.65 14.27 10.29
CA GLU A 8 -4.35 15.29 11.08
C GLU A 8 -5.76 15.55 10.52
N GLN A 9 -5.90 15.67 9.20
CA GLN A 9 -7.19 15.81 8.55
C GLN A 9 -8.10 14.60 8.84
N ALA A 10 -7.56 13.38 8.74
CA ALA A 10 -8.29 12.16 9.09
C ALA A 10 -8.68 12.10 10.57
N TYR A 11 -7.82 12.58 11.47
CA TYR A 11 -8.12 12.72 12.89
C TYR A 11 -9.23 13.74 13.15
N LEU A 12 -9.14 14.93 12.55
CA LEU A 12 -10.12 16.01 12.66
C LEU A 12 -11.49 15.59 12.09
N MET A 13 -11.51 14.87 10.96
CA MET A 13 -12.75 14.31 10.44
C MET A 13 -13.31 13.24 11.36
N ARG A 14 -12.47 12.39 11.95
CA ARG A 14 -12.92 11.33 12.87
C ARG A 14 -13.49 11.91 14.17
N SER A 15 -12.94 13.00 14.69
CA SER A 15 -13.37 13.62 15.95
C SER A 15 -14.78 14.20 15.89
N ILE A 16 -15.25 14.61 14.70
CA ILE A 16 -16.64 15.02 14.49
C ILE A 16 -17.52 13.82 14.14
N ALA A 17 -17.03 12.89 13.32
CA ALA A 17 -17.75 11.69 12.92
C ALA A 17 -18.25 10.86 14.12
N VAL A 18 -17.50 10.80 15.23
CA VAL A 18 -17.88 10.05 16.44
C VAL A 18 -18.89 10.78 17.34
N ARG A 19 -19.19 12.06 17.10
CA ARG A 19 -20.07 12.86 17.98
C ARG A 19 -21.54 12.43 17.91
N ASN A 20 -21.93 11.63 16.92
CA ASN A 20 -23.25 11.03 16.83
C ASN A 20 -23.13 9.50 16.79
N ALA A 21 -23.22 8.87 17.96
CA ALA A 21 -23.11 7.42 18.13
C ALA A 21 -24.19 6.61 17.38
N ARG A 22 -25.29 7.24 16.93
CA ARG A 22 -26.31 6.59 16.10
C ARG A 22 -25.92 6.50 14.63
N SER A 23 -24.86 7.19 14.20
CA SER A 23 -24.38 7.19 12.81
C SER A 23 -23.35 6.06 12.60
N SER A 24 -23.79 4.93 12.05
CA SER A 24 -22.91 3.78 11.75
C SER A 24 -21.95 4.04 10.57
N ARG A 25 -22.27 5.00 9.71
CA ARG A 25 -21.47 5.41 8.55
C ARG A 25 -21.42 6.94 8.53
N PRO A 26 -20.52 7.59 9.27
CA PRO A 26 -20.56 9.04 9.47
C PRO A 26 -19.97 9.85 8.29
N VAL A 27 -19.23 9.20 7.39
CA VAL A 27 -18.59 9.82 6.22
C VAL A 27 -19.32 9.43 4.93
N LEU A 28 -19.58 10.41 4.07
CA LEU A 28 -20.03 10.25 2.69
C LEU A 28 -18.88 10.58 1.75
N HIS A 29 -18.59 9.68 0.80
CA HIS A 29 -17.57 9.88 -0.23
C HIS A 29 -18.24 9.91 -1.60
N LEU A 30 -18.08 11.02 -2.32
CA LEU A 30 -18.62 11.23 -3.67
C LEU A 30 -17.49 11.39 -4.67
N SER A 31 -17.75 11.02 -5.91
CA SER A 31 -16.87 11.25 -7.05
C SER A 31 -17.62 12.08 -8.09
N ILE A 32 -16.97 13.12 -8.60
CA ILE A 32 -17.52 14.07 -9.56
C ILE A 32 -16.59 14.12 -10.77
N SER A 33 -17.16 14.11 -11.96
CA SER A 33 -16.42 14.20 -13.21
C SER A 33 -17.21 15.06 -14.19
N PHE A 34 -16.50 15.91 -14.91
CA PHE A 34 -17.06 16.70 -15.99
C PHE A 34 -16.86 15.99 -17.33
N HIS A 35 -17.64 16.36 -18.34
CA HIS A 35 -17.44 15.78 -19.66
C HIS A 35 -16.08 16.24 -20.23
N GLN A 36 -15.39 15.39 -21.00
CA GLN A 36 -14.01 15.66 -21.50
C GLN A 36 -13.89 16.96 -22.32
N GLU A 37 -14.98 17.33 -22.98
CA GLU A 37 -15.09 18.51 -23.83
C GLU A 37 -15.51 19.77 -23.05
N GLU A 38 -15.88 19.62 -21.78
CA GLU A 38 -16.24 20.75 -20.92
C GLU A 38 -14.99 21.32 -20.25
N LYS A 39 -14.74 22.60 -20.49
CA LYS A 39 -13.68 23.36 -19.81
C LYS A 39 -14.34 24.28 -18.79
N ILE A 40 -14.18 23.94 -17.52
CA ILE A 40 -14.81 24.67 -16.41
C ILE A 40 -13.74 25.52 -15.72
N SER A 41 -14.02 26.81 -15.52
CA SER A 41 -13.10 27.69 -14.79
C SER A 41 -13.02 27.30 -13.31
N GLU A 42 -11.96 27.70 -12.62
CA GLU A 42 -11.80 27.41 -11.19
C GLU A 42 -12.94 27.99 -10.36
N GLU A 43 -13.37 29.22 -10.67
CA GLU A 43 -14.49 29.89 -9.98
C GLU A 43 -15.81 29.14 -10.19
N MET A 44 -16.07 28.68 -11.41
CA MET A 44 -17.28 27.92 -11.71
C MET A 44 -17.26 26.53 -11.02
N ARG A 45 -16.09 25.90 -10.88
CA ARG A 45 -15.95 24.65 -10.12
C ARG A 45 -16.30 24.84 -8.64
N GLU A 46 -15.85 25.95 -8.03
CA GLU A 46 -16.21 26.27 -6.63
C GLU A 46 -17.72 26.43 -6.47
N VAL A 47 -18.37 27.18 -7.37
CA VAL A 47 -19.84 27.35 -7.37
C VAL A 47 -20.56 26.01 -7.50
N ILE A 48 -20.09 25.12 -8.35
CA ILE A 48 -20.66 23.77 -8.53
C ILE A 48 -20.52 22.96 -7.24
N PHE A 49 -19.35 22.95 -6.60
CA PHE A 49 -19.15 22.18 -5.37
C PHE A 49 -19.96 22.70 -4.19
N ASP A 50 -20.08 24.01 -4.05
CA ASP A 50 -20.93 24.61 -3.01
C ASP A 50 -22.40 24.23 -3.22
N LYS A 51 -22.91 24.28 -4.46
CA LYS A 51 -24.26 23.81 -4.79
C LYS A 51 -24.45 22.33 -4.47
N ILE A 52 -23.46 21.48 -4.77
CA ILE A 52 -23.53 20.05 -4.45
C ILE A 52 -23.65 19.84 -2.94
N LEU A 53 -22.84 20.54 -2.14
CA LEU A 53 -22.88 20.43 -0.69
C LEU A 53 -24.22 20.92 -0.12
N GLU A 54 -24.72 22.05 -0.60
CA GLU A 54 -26.00 22.62 -0.19
C GLU A 54 -27.17 21.66 -0.48
N GLU A 55 -27.24 21.11 -1.69
CA GLU A 55 -28.28 20.16 -2.09
C GLU A 55 -28.20 18.82 -1.33
N LEU A 56 -27.00 18.45 -0.86
CA LEU A 56 -26.81 17.31 0.04
C LEU A 56 -27.28 17.61 1.47
N GLY A 57 -27.58 18.87 1.80
CA GLY A 57 -27.93 19.32 3.14
C GLY A 57 -26.69 19.55 4.03
N ALA A 58 -25.52 19.73 3.44
CA ALA A 58 -24.31 20.14 4.14
C ALA A 58 -24.13 21.65 4.03
N THR A 59 -23.65 22.27 5.11
CA THR A 59 -23.25 23.68 5.09
C THR A 59 -21.80 23.81 5.54
N ARG A 60 -21.10 24.84 5.06
CA ARG A 60 -19.72 25.12 5.49
C ARG A 60 -19.61 25.38 6.99
N ASP A 61 -20.67 25.93 7.58
CA ASP A 61 -20.72 26.27 9.01
C ASP A 61 -21.05 25.08 9.91
N ASN A 62 -21.69 24.03 9.38
CA ASN A 62 -22.12 22.88 10.18
C ASN A 62 -21.40 21.57 9.85
N ASN A 63 -20.80 21.41 8.66
CA ASN A 63 -20.21 20.14 8.24
C ASN A 63 -18.73 20.27 7.84
N GLN A 64 -17.94 19.26 8.19
CA GLN A 64 -16.59 19.12 7.65
C GLN A 64 -16.62 18.41 6.31
N PHE A 65 -15.92 18.94 5.32
CA PHE A 65 -15.67 18.26 4.06
C PHE A 65 -14.26 18.54 3.55
N ILE A 66 -13.79 17.67 2.65
CA ILE A 66 -12.54 17.80 1.90
C ILE A 66 -12.89 17.58 0.43
N ILE A 67 -12.35 18.42 -0.46
CA ILE A 67 -12.45 18.23 -1.91
C ILE A 67 -11.04 17.96 -2.45
N ALA A 68 -10.83 16.78 -3.02
CA ALA A 68 -9.56 16.41 -3.65
C ALA A 68 -9.71 16.37 -5.17
N GLN A 69 -8.82 17.06 -5.89
CA GLN A 69 -8.71 17.00 -7.35
C GLN A 69 -7.66 15.97 -7.73
N HIS A 70 -8.00 15.07 -8.65
CA HIS A 70 -7.12 14.04 -9.17
C HIS A 70 -6.85 14.23 -10.67
N PHE A 71 -5.61 13.98 -11.09
CA PHE A 71 -5.12 14.02 -12.48
C PHE A 71 -4.65 12.65 -12.99
N ASP A 72 -4.92 11.60 -12.23
CA ASP A 72 -4.47 10.24 -12.48
C ASP A 72 -5.38 9.47 -13.46
N ALA A 73 -6.22 10.14 -14.26
CA ALA A 73 -7.02 9.53 -15.31
C ALA A 73 -6.93 10.37 -16.59
N ALA A 74 -7.46 9.87 -17.71
CA ALA A 74 -7.51 10.62 -18.97
C ALA A 74 -8.25 11.97 -18.85
N HIS A 75 -9.05 12.16 -17.78
CA HIS A 75 -9.77 13.40 -17.46
C HIS A 75 -9.67 13.71 -15.97
N GLU A 76 -9.72 15.00 -15.63
CA GLU A 76 -9.80 15.46 -14.25
C GLU A 76 -11.07 14.95 -13.57
N HIS A 77 -10.93 14.51 -12.32
CA HIS A 77 -12.07 14.14 -11.48
C HIS A 77 -11.82 14.54 -10.04
N TYR A 78 -12.91 14.69 -9.29
CA TYR A 78 -12.89 15.22 -7.94
C TYR A 78 -13.53 14.25 -6.96
N HIS A 79 -13.03 14.27 -5.74
CA HIS A 79 -13.60 13.52 -4.62
C HIS A 79 -14.03 14.45 -3.52
N ILE A 80 -15.29 14.36 -3.11
CA ILE A 80 -15.79 15.04 -1.91
C ILE A 80 -15.88 14.01 -0.79
N VAL A 81 -15.13 14.24 0.29
CA VAL A 81 -15.22 13.48 1.54
C VAL A 81 -15.95 14.36 2.55
N LEU A 82 -17.20 14.03 2.86
CA LEU A 82 -18.10 14.83 3.71
C LEU A 82 -18.42 14.08 5.00
N ASN A 83 -18.24 14.73 6.15
CA ASN A 83 -18.84 14.29 7.40
C ASN A 83 -20.33 14.63 7.39
N LYS A 84 -21.16 13.59 7.39
CA LYS A 84 -22.61 13.73 7.52
C LYS A 84 -23.02 14.18 8.91
N VAL A 85 -22.17 13.90 9.91
CA VAL A 85 -22.37 14.38 11.28
C VAL A 85 -21.94 15.85 11.32
N GLY A 86 -22.88 16.73 11.66
CA GLY A 86 -22.64 18.15 11.83
C GLY A 86 -21.95 18.48 13.16
N PHE A 87 -21.43 19.70 13.29
CA PHE A 87 -20.87 20.19 14.55
C PHE A 87 -21.94 20.25 15.66
N ASP A 88 -23.19 20.49 15.27
CA ASP A 88 -24.40 20.41 16.11
C ASP A 88 -24.85 18.97 16.44
N ARG A 89 -24.11 17.95 15.98
CA ARG A 89 -24.40 16.51 16.09
C ARG A 89 -25.59 16.03 15.26
N SER A 90 -26.17 16.88 14.41
CA SER A 90 -27.15 16.47 13.39
C SER A 90 -26.51 15.47 12.41
N ASN A 91 -27.33 14.73 11.66
CA ASN A 91 -26.83 13.76 10.68
C ASN A 91 -27.57 13.93 9.36
N ILE A 92 -26.82 14.14 8.28
CA ILE A 92 -27.37 14.27 6.94
C ILE A 92 -28.07 12.97 6.52
N ASN A 93 -29.33 13.09 6.13
CA ASN A 93 -30.12 11.97 5.63
C ASN A 93 -29.65 11.55 4.23
N THR A 94 -28.99 10.40 4.19
CA THR A 94 -28.42 9.79 2.98
C THR A 94 -29.23 8.62 2.46
N SER A 95 -30.50 8.50 2.86
CA SER A 95 -31.43 7.54 2.27
C SER A 95 -31.60 7.85 0.77
N TYR A 96 -31.53 6.81 -0.07
CA TYR A 96 -31.62 6.93 -1.53
C TYR A 96 -30.57 7.89 -2.14
N ILE A 97 -29.37 7.98 -1.53
CA ILE A 97 -28.33 8.93 -1.95
C ILE A 97 -27.98 8.85 -3.44
N ILE A 98 -28.03 7.67 -4.05
CA ILE A 98 -27.77 7.50 -5.49
C ILE A 98 -28.80 8.27 -6.32
N ASN A 99 -30.09 8.19 -5.97
CA ASN A 99 -31.15 8.93 -6.67
C ASN A 99 -31.02 10.43 -6.42
N LYS A 100 -30.69 10.83 -5.17
CA LYS A 100 -30.43 12.24 -4.84
C LYS A 100 -29.29 12.80 -5.70
N CYS A 101 -28.15 12.12 -5.77
CA CYS A 101 -27.02 12.56 -6.58
C CYS A 101 -27.36 12.68 -8.07
N GLN A 102 -28.20 11.80 -8.62
CA GLN A 102 -28.66 11.92 -10.01
C GLN A 102 -29.49 13.19 -10.23
N VAL A 103 -30.42 13.49 -9.32
CA VAL A 103 -31.25 14.70 -9.37
C VAL A 103 -30.40 15.96 -9.19
N ILE A 104 -29.48 15.96 -8.22
CA ILE A 104 -28.58 17.09 -7.95
C ILE A 104 -27.70 17.37 -9.17
N ALA A 105 -27.07 16.35 -9.74
CA ALA A 105 -26.23 16.51 -10.92
C ALA A 105 -27.04 17.07 -12.11
N ASP A 106 -28.24 16.52 -12.35
CA ASP A 106 -29.11 16.97 -13.44
C ASP A 106 -29.62 18.41 -13.26
N LYS A 107 -29.94 18.79 -12.02
CA LYS A 107 -30.32 20.15 -11.65
C LYS A 107 -29.16 21.13 -11.88
N ILE A 108 -27.98 20.81 -11.38
CA ILE A 108 -26.80 21.67 -11.50
C ILE A 108 -26.38 21.81 -12.96
N GLU A 109 -26.34 20.72 -13.73
CA GLU A 109 -26.05 20.76 -15.16
C GLU A 109 -26.98 21.74 -15.89
N LEU A 110 -28.28 21.70 -15.59
CA LEU A 110 -29.26 22.62 -16.14
C LEU A 110 -29.02 24.08 -15.71
N GLU A 111 -28.74 24.32 -14.43
CA GLU A 111 -28.54 25.66 -13.87
C GLU A 111 -27.28 26.36 -14.39
N VAL A 112 -26.17 25.62 -14.52
CA VAL A 112 -24.89 26.19 -14.95
C VAL A 112 -24.61 26.01 -16.45
N GLY A 113 -25.59 25.50 -17.20
CA GLY A 113 -25.51 25.36 -18.66
C GLY A 113 -24.52 24.28 -19.13
N LEU A 114 -24.28 23.25 -18.31
CA LEU A 114 -23.46 22.10 -18.69
C LEU A 114 -24.29 21.07 -19.47
N ARG A 115 -23.60 20.17 -20.14
CA ARG A 115 -24.18 19.05 -20.88
C ARG A 115 -24.93 18.13 -19.91
N ARG A 116 -26.22 17.94 -20.15
CA ARG A 116 -27.01 17.01 -19.36
C ARG A 116 -26.62 15.56 -19.64
N THR A 117 -26.37 14.80 -18.58
CA THR A 117 -26.03 13.38 -18.69
C THR A 117 -27.27 12.52 -18.97
N LEU A 118 -27.26 11.78 -20.08
CA LEU A 118 -28.35 10.90 -20.51
C LEU A 118 -28.40 9.56 -19.74
N GLY A 119 -29.57 8.90 -19.75
CA GLY A 119 -29.74 7.55 -19.19
C GLY A 119 -29.83 7.48 -17.65
N ARG A 120 -30.15 8.60 -16.99
CA ARG A 120 -30.47 8.63 -15.55
C ARG A 120 -31.75 7.86 -15.25
N THR A 121 -31.84 7.30 -14.05
CA THR A 121 -33.07 6.65 -13.54
C THR A 121 -34.04 7.69 -12.98
N VAL A 122 -33.50 8.78 -12.43
CA VAL A 122 -34.25 9.89 -11.85
C VAL A 122 -33.65 11.20 -12.35
N VAL A 123 -34.49 12.13 -12.78
CA VAL A 123 -34.10 13.44 -13.29
C VAL A 123 -34.80 14.55 -12.51
N TYR A 124 -34.17 15.73 -12.48
CA TYR A 124 -34.75 16.91 -11.87
C TYR A 124 -35.97 17.36 -12.66
N ASP A 125 -37.06 17.64 -11.95
CA ASP A 125 -38.31 18.11 -12.54
C ASP A 125 -38.96 19.13 -11.59
N PRO A 126 -38.81 20.44 -11.88
CA PRO A 126 -39.37 21.49 -11.04
C PRO A 126 -40.90 21.54 -11.09
N THR A 127 -41.54 20.89 -12.07
CA THR A 127 -43.01 20.84 -12.19
C THR A 127 -43.63 19.76 -11.30
N ASN A 128 -42.83 18.80 -10.86
CA ASN A 128 -43.26 17.78 -9.92
C ASN A 128 -43.14 18.30 -8.48
N PRO A 129 -44.16 18.15 -7.61
CA PRO A 129 -44.07 18.55 -6.20
C PRO A 129 -42.91 17.92 -5.41
N LYS A 130 -42.40 16.76 -5.86
CA LYS A 130 -41.23 16.10 -5.26
C LYS A 130 -39.88 16.66 -5.75
N GLY A 131 -39.89 17.54 -6.76
CA GLY A 131 -38.70 18.11 -7.39
C GLY A 131 -37.97 17.16 -8.36
N PHE A 132 -38.51 15.96 -8.59
CA PHE A 132 -37.91 14.97 -9.49
C PHE A 132 -38.97 14.05 -10.10
N ARG A 133 -38.63 13.41 -11.21
CA ARG A 133 -39.40 12.30 -11.80
C ARG A 133 -38.52 11.12 -12.15
N TYR A 134 -39.13 9.94 -12.22
CA TYR A 134 -38.49 8.77 -12.82
C TYR A 134 -38.54 8.91 -14.34
N THR A 135 -37.48 8.48 -15.00
CA THR A 135 -37.41 8.44 -16.48
C THR A 135 -38.27 7.29 -17.03
N THR A 136 -38.66 7.36 -18.31
CA THR A 136 -39.32 6.24 -19.01
C THR A 136 -38.30 5.16 -19.38
N GLN A 137 -38.77 4.01 -19.89
CA GLN A 137 -37.85 2.97 -20.35
C GLN A 137 -37.07 3.42 -21.58
N GLU A 138 -37.68 4.21 -22.46
CA GLU A 138 -37.06 4.79 -23.65
C GLU A 138 -35.96 5.77 -23.26
N GLU A 139 -36.23 6.71 -22.33
CA GLU A 139 -35.22 7.67 -21.81
C GLU A 139 -34.05 6.96 -21.08
N ARG A 140 -34.30 5.79 -20.48
CA ARG A 140 -33.25 4.93 -19.91
C ARG A 140 -32.44 4.19 -20.97
N ASN A 141 -33.06 3.90 -22.11
CA ASN A 141 -32.48 3.13 -23.23
C ASN A 141 -31.80 4.03 -24.27
N GLU A 142 -32.15 5.32 -24.33
CA GLU A 142 -31.37 6.32 -25.04
C GLU A 142 -29.93 6.19 -24.59
N LYS A 143 -29.02 6.02 -25.58
CA LYS A 143 -27.62 5.66 -25.35
C LYS A 143 -27.13 6.39 -24.13
N LYS A 144 -26.97 5.63 -23.04
CA LYS A 144 -26.10 5.97 -21.96
C LYS A 144 -24.81 6.44 -22.61
N ILE A 145 -24.61 7.75 -22.70
CA ILE A 145 -23.27 8.33 -22.64
C ILE A 145 -22.85 8.17 -21.17
N PHE A 146 -22.84 6.93 -20.70
CA PHE A 146 -21.69 6.52 -19.96
C PHE A 146 -20.60 6.64 -21.02
N LEU A 147 -19.70 7.60 -20.84
CA LEU A 147 -18.28 7.29 -21.03
C LEU A 147 -18.13 5.89 -20.49
N ASP A 148 -18.13 4.93 -21.41
CA ASP A 148 -18.41 3.57 -21.05
C ASP A 148 -17.22 3.15 -20.22
N LYS A 149 -17.41 3.25 -18.90
CA LYS A 149 -16.53 2.62 -17.95
C LYS A 149 -16.35 1.21 -18.46
N SER A 150 -17.37 0.51 -18.96
CA SER A 150 -17.21 -0.82 -19.56
C SER A 150 -16.61 -0.92 -20.97
N VAL A 151 -16.46 0.09 -21.85
CA VAL A 151 -15.65 -0.11 -23.08
C VAL A 151 -14.18 0.01 -22.72
N GLY A 152 -13.77 1.07 -22.00
CA GLY A 152 -12.40 1.18 -21.49
C GLY A 152 -12.03 0.10 -20.47
N ILE A 153 -12.91 -0.23 -19.51
CA ILE A 153 -12.69 -1.27 -18.48
C ILE A 153 -12.83 -2.66 -19.10
N ARG A 154 -13.79 -2.95 -19.99
CA ARG A 154 -13.86 -4.29 -20.61
C ARG A 154 -12.74 -4.46 -21.62
N ASP A 155 -12.35 -3.44 -22.37
CA ASP A 155 -11.21 -3.52 -23.28
C ASP A 155 -9.90 -3.57 -22.50
N VAL A 156 -9.70 -2.78 -21.43
CA VAL A 156 -8.50 -2.87 -20.58
C VAL A 156 -8.50 -4.17 -19.78
N LYS A 157 -9.63 -4.63 -19.22
CA LYS A 157 -9.69 -5.95 -18.56
C LYS A 157 -9.45 -7.09 -19.54
N THR A 158 -9.98 -7.01 -20.76
CA THR A 158 -9.78 -8.02 -21.81
C THR A 158 -8.35 -7.96 -22.34
N PHE A 159 -7.80 -6.78 -22.55
CA PHE A 159 -6.42 -6.53 -22.92
C PHE A 159 -5.46 -7.04 -21.85
N LEU A 160 -5.67 -6.68 -20.58
CA LEU A 160 -4.91 -7.19 -19.44
C LEU A 160 -5.05 -8.70 -19.36
N ARG A 161 -6.26 -9.25 -19.45
CA ARG A 161 -6.47 -10.71 -19.39
C ARG A 161 -5.72 -11.43 -20.50
N ASN A 162 -5.83 -10.97 -21.75
CA ASN A 162 -5.20 -11.58 -22.92
C ASN A 162 -3.68 -11.49 -22.83
N ASN A 163 -3.13 -10.31 -22.51
CA ASN A 163 -1.68 -10.14 -22.37
C ASN A 163 -1.14 -10.91 -21.17
N ILE A 164 -1.86 -10.97 -20.05
CA ILE A 164 -1.48 -11.81 -18.91
C ILE A 164 -1.49 -13.28 -19.31
N ASP A 165 -2.52 -13.78 -19.98
CA ASP A 165 -2.58 -15.19 -20.41
C ASP A 165 -1.46 -15.54 -21.40
N VAL A 166 -1.15 -14.65 -22.36
CA VAL A 166 -0.04 -14.82 -23.31
C VAL A 166 1.32 -14.78 -22.58
N SER A 167 1.54 -13.79 -21.71
CA SER A 167 2.78 -13.70 -20.92
C SER A 167 2.92 -14.88 -19.96
N MET A 168 1.82 -15.41 -19.40
CA MET A 168 1.84 -16.61 -18.55
C MET A 168 2.26 -17.87 -19.32
N GLN A 169 2.00 -17.94 -20.62
CA GLN A 169 2.49 -19.02 -21.47
C GLN A 169 4.00 -18.90 -21.72
N GLN A 170 4.53 -17.67 -21.82
CA GLN A 170 5.92 -17.36 -22.16
C GLN A 170 6.87 -17.29 -20.94
N THR A 171 6.33 -17.28 -19.73
CA THR A 171 7.09 -17.15 -18.47
C THR A 171 6.94 -18.39 -17.60
N PHE A 172 7.85 -18.59 -16.64
CA PHE A 172 7.95 -19.85 -15.88
C PHE A 172 7.70 -19.67 -14.39
N ASN A 173 7.71 -18.43 -13.92
CA ASN A 173 7.36 -18.07 -12.56
C ASN A 173 6.66 -16.70 -12.50
N VAL A 174 6.14 -16.37 -11.32
CA VAL A 174 5.43 -15.12 -11.08
C VAL A 174 6.34 -13.91 -11.29
N LYS A 175 7.64 -13.99 -11.00
CA LYS A 175 8.56 -12.85 -11.13
C LYS A 175 8.78 -12.47 -12.59
N GLU A 176 9.08 -13.45 -13.44
CA GLU A 176 9.21 -13.25 -14.90
C GLU A 176 7.92 -12.75 -15.53
N LEU A 177 6.77 -13.20 -15.04
CA LEU A 177 5.48 -12.67 -15.47
C LEU A 177 5.38 -11.16 -15.21
N LEU A 178 5.82 -10.68 -14.05
CA LEU A 178 5.79 -9.25 -13.72
C LEU A 178 6.74 -8.46 -14.64
N GLU A 179 7.98 -8.94 -14.78
CA GLU A 179 8.99 -8.32 -15.64
C GLU A 179 8.49 -8.22 -17.08
N LYS A 180 7.90 -9.30 -17.62
CA LYS A 180 7.37 -9.33 -18.99
C LYS A 180 6.16 -8.42 -19.20
N LEU A 181 5.32 -8.27 -18.18
CA LEU A 181 4.16 -7.38 -18.23
C LEU A 181 4.59 -5.90 -18.15
N GLU A 182 5.60 -5.58 -17.35
CA GLU A 182 6.18 -4.24 -17.27
C GLU A 182 6.81 -3.81 -18.60
N GLU A 183 7.52 -4.72 -19.30
CA GLU A 183 8.08 -4.46 -20.65
C GLU A 183 7.04 -4.00 -21.68
N ILE A 184 5.81 -4.52 -21.59
CA ILE A 184 4.71 -4.17 -22.50
C ILE A 184 3.82 -3.04 -21.95
N GLY A 185 4.29 -2.33 -20.92
CA GLY A 185 3.65 -1.15 -20.35
C GLY A 185 2.51 -1.46 -19.37
N ILE A 186 2.47 -2.66 -18.78
CA ILE A 186 1.51 -3.04 -17.75
C ILE A 186 2.21 -3.02 -16.38
N ASP A 187 1.88 -2.00 -15.57
CA ASP A 187 2.41 -1.88 -14.22
C ASP A 187 1.85 -2.98 -13.33
N CYS A 188 2.73 -3.66 -12.59
CA CYS A 188 2.33 -4.73 -11.69
C CYS A 188 2.61 -4.36 -10.23
N ASN A 189 1.65 -4.65 -9.34
CA ASN A 189 1.84 -4.56 -7.90
C ASN A 189 1.48 -5.91 -7.26
N ALA A 190 2.51 -6.67 -6.92
CA ALA A 190 2.42 -7.99 -6.34
C ALA A 190 2.76 -7.96 -4.85
N ASN A 191 1.85 -8.52 -4.05
CA ASN A 191 2.03 -8.75 -2.64
C ASN A 191 2.27 -10.24 -2.40
N PHE A 192 3.42 -10.54 -1.81
CA PHE A 192 3.78 -11.90 -1.43
C PHE A 192 3.49 -12.11 0.06
N ASN A 193 3.06 -13.31 0.44
CA ASN A 193 2.95 -13.68 1.84
C ASN A 193 4.35 -13.86 2.43
N SER A 194 4.41 -14.24 3.71
CA SER A 194 5.69 -14.58 4.35
C SER A 194 6.50 -15.54 3.53
N GLU A 195 5.79 -16.46 2.90
CA GLU A 195 6.25 -17.65 2.22
C GLU A 195 6.61 -17.48 0.75
N GLY A 196 6.72 -16.22 0.31
CA GLY A 196 7.01 -15.89 -1.07
C GLY A 196 5.89 -16.22 -2.05
N PHE A 197 4.78 -16.82 -1.61
CA PHE A 197 3.61 -17.06 -2.44
C PHE A 197 2.81 -15.77 -2.64
N LEU A 198 2.32 -15.58 -3.85
CA LEU A 198 1.48 -14.45 -4.22
C LEU A 198 0.20 -14.45 -3.38
N LYS A 199 0.11 -13.49 -2.45
CA LYS A 199 -1.06 -13.24 -1.62
C LYS A 199 -2.09 -12.38 -2.34
N GLY A 200 -1.61 -11.44 -3.14
CA GLY A 200 -2.44 -10.52 -3.92
C GLY A 200 -1.64 -9.97 -5.08
N ILE A 201 -2.30 -9.71 -6.20
CA ILE A 201 -1.70 -9.00 -7.32
C ILE A 201 -2.70 -8.01 -7.88
N SER A 202 -2.21 -6.88 -8.35
CA SER A 202 -2.97 -5.95 -9.15
C SER A 202 -2.17 -5.51 -10.36
N PHE A 203 -2.88 -5.28 -11.46
CA PHE A 203 -2.32 -4.86 -12.74
C PHE A 203 -2.89 -3.49 -13.05
N ARG A 204 -2.05 -2.56 -13.50
CA ARG A 204 -2.45 -1.22 -13.89
C ARG A 204 -2.02 -0.98 -15.33
N TYR A 205 -2.97 -0.52 -16.13
CA TYR A 205 -2.74 -0.12 -17.51
C TYR A 205 -3.65 1.07 -17.81
N ASN A 206 -3.12 2.12 -18.44
CA ASN A 206 -3.83 3.38 -18.69
C ASN A 206 -4.56 3.92 -17.43
N ASN A 207 -3.84 3.93 -16.30
CA ASN A 207 -4.31 4.32 -14.96
C ASN A 207 -5.53 3.56 -14.43
N GLN A 208 -5.90 2.44 -15.03
CA GLN A 208 -6.93 1.55 -14.51
C GLN A 208 -6.26 0.37 -13.81
N ALA A 209 -6.41 0.32 -12.49
CA ALA A 209 -5.88 -0.76 -11.66
C ALA A 209 -6.96 -1.83 -11.39
N TYR A 210 -6.63 -3.08 -11.68
CA TYR A 210 -7.46 -4.23 -11.37
C TYR A 210 -6.72 -5.18 -10.46
N LYS A 211 -7.35 -5.57 -9.36
CA LYS A 211 -6.92 -6.76 -8.61
C LYS A 211 -7.03 -7.96 -9.53
N GLY A 212 -6.11 -8.91 -9.45
CA GLY A 212 -6.16 -10.15 -10.22
C GLY A 212 -7.54 -10.82 -10.09
N THR A 213 -8.14 -10.82 -8.89
CA THR A 213 -9.49 -11.37 -8.67
C THR A 213 -10.58 -10.69 -9.51
N GLN A 214 -10.43 -9.41 -9.85
CA GLN A 214 -11.36 -8.67 -10.72
C GLN A 214 -11.17 -8.97 -12.21
N LEU A 215 -10.06 -9.62 -12.57
CA LEU A 215 -9.75 -10.18 -13.90
C LEU A 215 -10.04 -11.69 -13.97
N GLY A 216 -10.62 -12.29 -12.92
CA GLY A 216 -10.81 -13.74 -12.82
C GLY A 216 -9.53 -14.51 -12.44
N LEU A 217 -8.44 -13.81 -12.14
CA LEU A 217 -7.14 -14.36 -11.78
C LEU A 217 -6.92 -14.29 -10.27
N LYS A 218 -7.36 -15.32 -9.53
CA LYS A 218 -7.00 -15.43 -8.11
C LYS A 218 -5.49 -15.63 -7.98
N SER A 219 -4.84 -14.99 -7.01
CA SER A 219 -3.39 -15.17 -6.79
C SER A 219 -3.00 -16.63 -6.58
N LYS A 220 -3.83 -17.38 -5.84
CA LYS A 220 -3.67 -18.85 -5.71
C LYS A 220 -3.85 -19.60 -7.03
N ALA A 221 -4.64 -19.09 -7.98
CA ALA A 221 -4.79 -19.70 -9.31
C ALA A 221 -3.59 -19.41 -10.23
N ILE A 222 -2.96 -18.23 -10.14
CA ILE A 222 -1.70 -17.93 -10.83
C ILE A 222 -0.57 -18.80 -10.26
N GLU A 223 -0.48 -18.86 -8.93
CA GLU A 223 0.47 -19.74 -8.23
C GLU A 223 0.23 -21.21 -8.59
N ASN A 224 -1.03 -21.66 -8.58
CA ASN A 224 -1.36 -23.02 -9.01
C ASN A 224 -1.10 -23.23 -10.49
N TYR A 225 -1.29 -22.24 -11.36
CA TYR A 225 -0.98 -22.36 -12.78
C TYR A 225 0.51 -22.58 -12.99
N TYR A 226 1.37 -21.77 -12.38
CA TYR A 226 2.82 -22.00 -12.47
C TYR A 226 3.24 -23.25 -11.74
N SER A 227 2.65 -23.53 -10.57
CA SER A 227 2.86 -24.79 -9.87
C SER A 227 2.53 -25.96 -10.79
N LEU A 228 1.33 -26.03 -11.39
CA LEU A 228 0.83 -27.08 -12.30
C LEU A 228 1.56 -27.15 -13.64
N LYS A 229 1.90 -26.01 -14.24
CA LYS A 229 2.81 -25.91 -15.40
C LYS A 229 4.19 -26.47 -15.05
N ASN A 230 4.54 -26.47 -13.76
CA ASN A 230 5.73 -27.06 -13.18
C ASN A 230 5.45 -28.41 -12.46
N LYS A 231 4.22 -28.98 -12.51
CA LYS A 231 3.73 -30.13 -11.70
C LYS A 231 3.36 -31.37 -12.50
N ASP A 232 4.04 -31.66 -13.61
CA ASP A 232 4.15 -33.05 -14.07
C ASP A 232 5.14 -33.87 -13.21
N SER A 233 5.53 -33.35 -12.04
CA SER A 233 6.38 -34.04 -11.07
C SER A 233 5.99 -33.74 -9.60
N ILE A 234 5.37 -34.75 -8.95
CA ILE A 234 5.48 -35.16 -7.53
C ILE A 234 4.87 -34.20 -6.46
N VAL A 235 3.96 -34.56 -5.53
CA VAL A 235 3.70 -35.67 -4.57
C VAL A 235 4.70 -35.78 -3.40
N GLU A 236 4.37 -35.06 -2.32
CA GLU A 236 4.68 -35.27 -0.89
C GLU A 236 5.80 -36.25 -0.46
N ASN A 237 6.69 -35.81 0.45
CA ASN A 237 6.76 -36.37 1.82
C ASN A 237 7.62 -35.56 2.82
N GLU A 238 6.94 -35.17 3.90
CA GLU A 238 7.25 -35.09 5.34
C GLU A 238 8.68 -35.11 5.97
N LYS A 239 8.72 -34.44 7.14
CA LYS A 239 9.56 -34.66 8.35
C LYS A 239 10.94 -33.99 8.44
N ALA A 240 10.95 -32.82 9.07
CA ALA A 240 12.07 -32.40 9.91
C ALA A 240 11.72 -32.70 11.37
N ASN A 241 12.47 -33.63 11.98
CA ASN A 241 12.38 -33.99 13.39
C ASN A 241 12.50 -32.75 14.29
N GLU A 242 11.47 -32.49 15.10
CA GLU A 242 11.62 -31.72 16.33
C GLU A 242 12.52 -32.52 17.28
N VAL A 243 13.67 -31.95 17.64
CA VAL A 243 14.51 -32.51 18.70
C VAL A 243 13.84 -32.16 20.04
N PRO A 244 13.51 -33.14 20.90
CA PRO A 244 13.07 -32.85 22.25
C PRO A 244 14.23 -32.21 23.01
N ILE A 245 14.06 -30.97 23.47
CA ILE A 245 15.03 -30.31 24.35
C ILE A 245 14.98 -31.04 25.69
N PRO A 246 16.11 -31.58 26.20
CA PRO A 246 16.15 -32.27 27.48
C PRO A 246 15.74 -31.32 28.61
N ALA A 247 14.75 -31.75 29.39
CA ALA A 247 14.39 -31.11 30.63
C ALA A 247 15.44 -31.46 31.68
N ASP A 248 16.45 -30.62 31.86
CA ASP A 248 17.24 -30.63 33.09
C ASP A 248 17.65 -29.24 33.57
N LYS A 249 17.53 -29.10 34.90
CA LYS A 249 17.48 -27.88 35.68
C LYS A 249 18.78 -27.07 35.64
N ILE A 250 18.73 -25.92 34.99
CA ILE A 250 19.50 -24.73 35.37
C ILE A 250 18.46 -23.64 35.55
N ILE A 251 18.37 -23.03 36.73
CA ILE A 251 17.53 -21.84 36.95
C ILE A 251 18.24 -20.69 36.21
N ARG A 252 18.04 -20.60 34.90
CA ARG A 252 18.50 -19.50 34.06
C ARG A 252 17.60 -18.30 34.30
N SER A 253 18.17 -17.11 34.37
CA SER A 253 17.36 -15.89 34.44
C SER A 253 16.60 -15.68 33.14
N GLU A 254 15.43 -15.05 33.18
CA GLU A 254 14.62 -14.77 31.98
C GLU A 254 15.42 -13.99 30.92
N LYS A 255 16.32 -13.11 31.37
CA LYS A 255 17.26 -12.37 30.50
C LYS A 255 18.24 -13.30 29.76
N GLN A 256 18.79 -14.32 30.42
CA GLN A 256 19.68 -15.28 29.77
C GLN A 256 18.95 -16.10 28.69
N ILE A 257 17.72 -16.51 28.97
CA ILE A 257 16.88 -17.23 28.00
C ILE A 257 16.60 -16.33 26.78
N PHE A 258 16.29 -15.05 26.99
CA PHE A 258 16.11 -14.08 25.92
C PHE A 258 17.37 -13.92 25.05
N ASP A 259 18.53 -13.68 25.68
CA ASP A 259 19.79 -13.45 24.96
C ASP A 259 20.21 -14.66 24.11
N GLU A 260 20.10 -15.88 24.67
CA GLU A 260 20.36 -17.13 23.96
C GLU A 260 19.40 -17.33 22.77
N THR A 261 18.09 -17.20 23.02
CA THR A 261 17.06 -17.37 21.98
C THR A 261 17.24 -16.34 20.86
N LYS A 262 17.52 -15.08 21.22
CA LYS A 262 17.79 -14.01 20.25
C LYS A 262 18.99 -14.35 19.35
N LYS A 263 20.09 -14.80 19.95
CA LYS A 263 21.30 -15.20 19.21
C LYS A 263 21.02 -16.36 18.25
N GLU A 264 20.26 -17.36 18.68
CA GLU A 264 19.88 -18.49 17.83
C GLU A 264 19.01 -18.07 16.64
N LEU A 265 17.99 -17.25 16.87
CA LEU A 265 17.12 -16.74 15.81
C LEU A 265 17.89 -15.88 14.80
N LEU A 266 18.77 -14.98 15.26
CA LEU A 266 19.62 -14.17 14.39
C LEU A 266 20.55 -15.05 13.53
N THR A 267 21.20 -16.04 14.14
CA THR A 267 22.06 -16.99 13.44
C THR A 267 21.28 -17.80 12.40
N ALA A 268 20.04 -18.21 12.71
CA ALA A 268 19.19 -18.93 11.78
C ALA A 268 18.78 -18.06 10.56
N VAL A 269 18.42 -16.80 10.79
CA VAL A 269 18.11 -15.83 9.73
C VAL A 269 19.31 -15.61 8.82
N GLU A 270 20.49 -15.37 9.39
CA GLU A 270 21.73 -15.16 8.63
C GLU A 270 22.04 -16.37 7.73
N LYS A 271 22.04 -17.58 8.30
CA LYS A 271 22.32 -18.82 7.56
C LYS A 271 21.31 -19.08 6.44
N LEU A 272 20.02 -18.86 6.70
CA LEU A 272 18.97 -19.03 5.67
C LEU A 272 19.05 -17.96 4.58
N THR A 273 19.42 -16.73 4.92
CA THR A 273 19.62 -15.66 3.94
C THR A 273 20.76 -16.00 3.01
N ASN A 274 21.93 -16.37 3.57
CA ASN A 274 23.08 -16.79 2.78
C ASN A 274 22.74 -17.98 1.87
N PHE A 275 22.01 -18.96 2.38
CA PHE A 275 21.53 -20.10 1.59
C PHE A 275 20.64 -19.67 0.42
N GLY A 276 19.67 -18.79 0.66
CA GLY A 276 18.78 -18.26 -0.38
C GLY A 276 19.54 -17.51 -1.46
N ASP A 277 20.52 -16.68 -1.08
CA ASP A 277 21.33 -15.92 -2.02
C ASP A 277 22.21 -16.83 -2.88
N HIS A 278 22.85 -17.83 -2.28
CA HIS A 278 23.66 -18.80 -3.04
C HIS A 278 22.79 -19.58 -4.02
N TYR A 279 21.66 -20.12 -3.57
CA TYR A 279 20.73 -20.86 -4.44
C TYR A 279 20.22 -19.99 -5.60
N LYS A 280 19.90 -18.73 -5.34
CA LYS A 280 19.47 -17.79 -6.36
C LYS A 280 20.55 -17.53 -7.41
N ASN A 281 21.78 -17.29 -6.98
CA ASN A 281 22.87 -17.01 -7.90
C ASN A 281 23.21 -18.26 -8.75
N THR A 282 23.25 -19.44 -8.13
CA THR A 282 23.50 -20.70 -8.83
C THR A 282 22.43 -21.01 -9.88
N THR A 283 21.15 -20.85 -9.54
CA THR A 283 20.06 -21.07 -10.52
C THR A 283 20.06 -20.03 -11.64
N GLN A 284 20.52 -18.81 -11.37
CA GLN A 284 20.75 -17.81 -12.41
C GLN A 284 21.88 -18.21 -13.37
N GLU A 285 23.00 -18.67 -12.83
CA GLU A 285 24.14 -19.14 -13.63
C GLU A 285 23.74 -20.33 -14.52
N ILE A 286 22.96 -21.27 -13.99
CA ILE A 286 22.41 -22.39 -14.76
C ILE A 286 21.51 -21.87 -15.89
N ALA A 287 20.63 -20.92 -15.60
CA ALA A 287 19.77 -20.30 -16.62
C ALA A 287 20.59 -19.61 -17.72
N GLU A 288 21.70 -18.95 -17.38
CA GLU A 288 22.64 -18.36 -18.34
C GLU A 288 23.35 -19.42 -19.18
N LYS A 289 23.80 -20.53 -18.58
CA LYS A 289 24.40 -21.67 -19.31
C LYS A 289 23.41 -22.28 -20.31
N ILE A 290 22.14 -22.44 -19.93
CA ILE A 290 21.09 -22.93 -20.83
C ILE A 290 20.88 -21.96 -21.99
N ARG A 291 20.82 -20.65 -21.73
CA ARG A 291 20.71 -19.63 -22.80
C ARG A 291 21.92 -19.65 -23.74
N ALA A 292 23.10 -20.01 -23.24
CA ALA A 292 24.30 -20.22 -24.04
C ALA A 292 24.30 -21.54 -24.83
N GLY A 293 23.27 -22.38 -24.68
CA GLY A 293 23.09 -23.63 -25.40
C GLY A 293 23.53 -24.89 -24.67
N GLU A 294 23.95 -24.79 -23.40
CA GLU A 294 24.25 -25.99 -22.60
C GLU A 294 22.97 -26.75 -22.28
N ASN A 295 22.97 -28.06 -22.54
CA ASN A 295 21.83 -28.94 -22.33
C ASN A 295 22.20 -30.22 -21.58
N ARG A 296 23.48 -30.37 -21.20
CA ARG A 296 23.97 -31.51 -20.42
C ARG A 296 23.60 -31.32 -18.95
N LYS A 297 22.66 -32.15 -18.50
CA LYS A 297 22.10 -32.06 -17.14
C LYS A 297 23.16 -32.24 -16.05
N ASP A 298 24.12 -33.13 -16.27
CA ASP A 298 25.26 -33.35 -15.37
C ASP A 298 26.09 -32.08 -15.17
N VAL A 299 26.35 -31.31 -16.22
CA VAL A 299 27.08 -30.03 -16.14
C VAL A 299 26.27 -28.96 -15.41
N LEU A 300 24.96 -28.90 -15.68
CA LEU A 300 24.08 -27.93 -15.01
C LEU A 300 23.93 -28.26 -13.52
N LEU A 301 23.79 -29.54 -13.16
CA LEU A 301 23.78 -29.99 -11.77
C LEU A 301 25.13 -29.80 -11.08
N GLN A 302 26.24 -29.97 -11.80
CA GLN A 302 27.59 -29.70 -11.28
C GLN A 302 27.76 -28.24 -10.84
N THR A 303 27.03 -27.30 -11.46
CA THR A 303 27.04 -25.89 -11.06
C THR A 303 26.60 -25.69 -9.60
N PHE A 304 25.71 -26.55 -9.08
CA PHE A 304 25.39 -26.55 -7.65
C PHE A 304 26.55 -27.02 -6.79
N VAL A 305 27.24 -28.09 -7.20
CA VAL A 305 28.40 -28.60 -6.46
C VAL A 305 29.51 -27.56 -6.40
N ASP A 306 29.78 -26.90 -7.53
CA ASP A 306 30.77 -25.81 -7.63
C ASP A 306 30.38 -24.59 -6.76
N SER A 307 29.07 -24.43 -6.48
CA SER A 307 28.50 -23.41 -5.59
C SER A 307 28.38 -23.85 -4.13
N ASN A 308 29.18 -24.83 -3.69
CA ASN A 308 29.21 -25.39 -2.32
C ASN A 308 27.94 -26.15 -1.87
N PHE A 309 27.09 -26.57 -2.81
CA PHE A 309 26.05 -27.55 -2.48
C PHE A 309 26.62 -28.97 -2.55
N LYS A 310 25.98 -29.89 -1.85
CA LYS A 310 26.26 -31.33 -1.96
C LYS A 310 25.04 -32.01 -2.51
N ILE A 311 25.23 -32.93 -3.44
CA ILE A 311 24.16 -33.78 -3.95
C ILE A 311 24.36 -35.17 -3.36
N GLN A 312 23.39 -35.64 -2.58
CA GLN A 312 23.45 -36.95 -1.94
C GLN A 312 22.02 -37.48 -1.73
N ASP A 313 21.77 -38.75 -2.03
CA ASP A 313 20.48 -39.43 -1.77
C ASP A 313 19.26 -38.67 -2.34
N ASP A 314 19.34 -38.20 -3.59
CA ASP A 314 18.33 -37.35 -4.26
C ASP A 314 18.01 -36.04 -3.52
N GLN A 315 18.93 -35.58 -2.67
CA GLN A 315 18.84 -34.31 -1.97
C GLN A 315 19.96 -33.36 -2.40
N LEU A 316 19.59 -32.10 -2.55
CA LEU A 316 20.51 -30.98 -2.63
C LEU A 316 20.69 -30.40 -1.23
N ILE A 317 21.94 -30.38 -0.75
CA ILE A 317 22.29 -30.09 0.64
C ILE A 317 23.18 -28.86 0.70
N TYR A 318 22.86 -27.94 1.60
CA TYR A 318 23.69 -26.77 1.91
C TYR A 318 23.74 -26.54 3.43
N GLY A 319 24.91 -26.73 4.03
CA GLY A 319 25.07 -26.71 5.48
C GLY A 319 24.22 -27.80 6.15
N ARG A 320 23.20 -27.38 6.91
CA ARG A 320 22.26 -28.28 7.61
C ARG A 320 20.89 -28.42 6.92
N TYR A 321 20.73 -27.79 5.77
CA TYR A 321 19.47 -27.75 5.03
C TYR A 321 19.58 -28.71 3.84
N SER A 322 18.54 -29.51 3.63
CA SER A 322 18.42 -30.42 2.48
C SER A 322 17.07 -30.21 1.82
N PHE A 323 17.00 -30.46 0.52
CA PHE A 323 15.75 -30.44 -0.23
C PHE A 323 15.81 -31.35 -1.44
N ASP A 324 14.63 -31.75 -1.90
CA ASP A 324 14.45 -32.66 -3.01
C ASP A 324 15.11 -32.10 -4.29
N LEU A 325 16.11 -32.83 -4.78
CA LEU A 325 16.83 -32.50 -6.01
C LEU A 325 15.87 -32.45 -7.20
N LYS A 326 14.78 -33.22 -7.15
CA LYS A 326 13.82 -33.32 -8.24
C LYS A 326 13.23 -31.98 -8.65
N VAL A 327 12.98 -31.09 -7.70
CA VAL A 327 12.44 -29.74 -7.98
C VAL A 327 13.34 -28.97 -8.95
N VAL A 328 14.65 -29.04 -8.71
CA VAL A 328 15.69 -28.42 -9.53
C VAL A 328 15.81 -29.17 -10.86
N ASP A 329 15.82 -30.50 -10.79
CA ASP A 329 15.94 -31.40 -11.92
C ASP A 329 14.85 -31.14 -12.98
N ASP A 330 13.59 -31.07 -12.54
CA ASP A 330 12.46 -30.79 -13.41
C ASP A 330 12.48 -29.35 -13.96
N TRP A 331 12.96 -28.38 -13.15
CA TRP A 331 13.12 -27.00 -13.62
C TRP A 331 14.20 -26.91 -14.72
N ILE A 332 15.31 -27.62 -14.58
CA ILE A 332 16.34 -27.73 -15.62
C ILE A 332 15.74 -28.32 -16.89
N ASP A 333 15.02 -29.44 -16.79
CA ASP A 333 14.42 -30.10 -17.96
C ASP A 333 13.44 -29.19 -18.70
N ARG A 334 12.54 -28.52 -17.97
CA ARG A 334 11.60 -27.56 -18.57
C ARG A 334 12.31 -26.38 -19.23
N SER A 335 13.39 -25.90 -18.62
CA SER A 335 14.19 -24.77 -19.13
C SER A 335 14.91 -25.14 -20.43
N ILE A 336 15.54 -26.32 -20.47
CA ILE A 336 16.18 -26.86 -21.69
C ILE A 336 15.14 -27.04 -22.79
N LEU A 337 14.01 -27.68 -22.48
CA LEU A 337 12.95 -27.94 -23.45
C LEU A 337 12.37 -26.64 -24.03
N SER A 338 12.21 -25.61 -23.19
CA SER A 338 11.77 -24.28 -23.60
C SER A 338 12.78 -23.63 -24.55
N PHE A 339 14.06 -23.65 -24.19
CA PHE A 339 15.15 -23.14 -25.02
C PHE A 339 15.15 -23.78 -26.40
N GLN A 340 15.13 -25.13 -26.44
CA GLN A 340 15.16 -25.89 -27.68
C GLN A 340 13.97 -25.56 -28.59
N LYS A 341 12.76 -25.40 -28.02
CA LYS A 341 11.58 -25.00 -28.79
C LYS A 341 11.72 -23.62 -29.41
N GLN A 342 12.25 -22.65 -28.67
CA GLN A 342 12.47 -21.30 -29.17
C GLN A 342 13.52 -21.27 -30.28
N VAL A 343 14.62 -22.03 -30.12
CA VAL A 343 15.65 -22.19 -31.16
C VAL A 343 15.07 -22.85 -32.41
N MET A 344 14.31 -23.93 -32.28
CA MET A 344 13.67 -24.59 -33.43
C MET A 344 12.68 -23.66 -34.16
N GLU A 345 11.90 -22.87 -33.43
CA GLU A 345 10.98 -21.90 -34.03
C GLU A 345 11.73 -20.81 -34.78
N PHE A 346 12.84 -20.32 -34.21
CA PHE A 346 13.72 -19.37 -34.88
C PHE A 346 14.34 -19.96 -36.16
N GLU A 347 14.88 -21.17 -36.11
CA GLU A 347 15.46 -21.84 -37.28
C GLU A 347 14.44 -22.02 -38.40
N ARG A 348 13.20 -22.38 -38.05
CA ARG A 348 12.10 -22.46 -39.02
C ARG A 348 11.78 -21.10 -39.63
N LYS A 349 11.62 -20.04 -38.82
CA LYS A 349 11.37 -18.68 -39.31
C LYS A 349 12.49 -18.20 -40.22
N LYS A 350 13.74 -18.51 -39.87
CA LYS A 350 14.92 -18.22 -40.67
C LYS A 350 14.89 -18.95 -42.02
N LEU A 351 14.57 -20.24 -42.02
CA LEU A 351 14.42 -21.00 -43.26
C LEU A 351 13.29 -20.45 -44.15
N ASP A 352 12.14 -20.11 -43.57
CA ASP A 352 11.00 -19.52 -44.30
C ASP A 352 11.38 -18.16 -44.92
N TYR A 353 12.13 -17.34 -44.15
CA TYR A 353 12.67 -16.05 -44.62
C TYR A 353 13.68 -16.24 -45.76
N ASP A 354 14.70 -17.08 -45.57
CA ASP A 354 15.74 -17.35 -46.57
C ASP A 354 15.11 -17.92 -47.86
N THR A 355 14.12 -18.81 -47.72
CA THR A 355 13.35 -19.35 -48.84
C THR A 355 12.61 -18.24 -49.59
N LEU A 356 11.90 -17.35 -48.90
CA LEU A 356 11.19 -16.22 -49.51
C LEU A 356 12.15 -15.26 -50.24
N MET A 357 13.30 -14.97 -49.64
CA MET A 357 14.30 -14.04 -50.20
C MET A 357 15.06 -14.64 -51.39
N SER A 358 15.19 -15.96 -51.47
CA SER A 358 15.82 -16.67 -52.60
C SER A 358 14.89 -16.88 -53.81
N GLN A 359 13.58 -16.60 -53.68
CA GLN A 359 12.63 -16.77 -54.78
C GLN A 359 12.85 -15.71 -55.88
N ASN A 360 13.09 -16.19 -57.09
CA ASN A 360 13.20 -15.36 -58.28
C ASN A 360 11.83 -15.04 -58.88
N GLN A 361 11.70 -13.85 -59.45
CA GLN A 361 10.53 -13.49 -60.25
C GLN A 361 10.47 -14.36 -61.51
N GLN A 362 9.25 -14.69 -61.93
CA GLN A 362 9.04 -15.46 -63.16
C GLN A 362 9.23 -14.57 -64.40
N ASP A 363 9.95 -15.08 -65.40
CA ASP A 363 10.15 -14.39 -66.66
C ASP A 363 8.86 -14.32 -67.49
N ILE A 364 8.59 -13.14 -68.04
CA ILE A 364 7.42 -12.91 -68.89
C ILE A 364 7.85 -12.94 -70.36
N SER A 365 7.54 -14.05 -71.04
CA SER A 365 7.81 -14.19 -72.48
C SER A 365 6.75 -13.47 -73.32
N PHE A 366 7.19 -12.91 -74.44
CA PHE A 366 6.32 -12.26 -75.43
C PHE A 366 5.26 -13.20 -76.02
N PHE A 367 5.57 -14.51 -76.10
CA PHE A 367 4.70 -15.53 -76.71
C PHE A 367 3.58 -16.03 -75.78
N MET A 368 3.53 -15.62 -74.51
CA MET A 368 2.49 -16.06 -73.57
C MET A 368 1.11 -15.44 -73.87
N LEU A 369 0.02 -16.12 -73.52
CA LEU A 369 -1.34 -15.56 -73.61
C LEU A 369 -1.51 -14.31 -72.72
N PRO A 370 -2.32 -13.31 -73.12
CA PRO A 370 -2.48 -12.07 -72.35
C PRO A 370 -2.92 -12.27 -70.89
N GLY A 371 -3.88 -13.17 -70.64
CA GLY A 371 -4.34 -13.49 -69.28
C GLY A 371 -3.23 -14.08 -68.40
N THR A 372 -2.38 -14.94 -68.98
CA THR A 372 -1.23 -15.52 -68.29
C THR A 372 -0.18 -14.48 -67.93
N ARG A 373 0.10 -13.53 -68.84
CA ARG A 373 1.04 -12.42 -68.57
C ARG A 373 0.56 -11.54 -67.42
N THR A 374 -0.72 -11.22 -67.38
CA THR A 374 -1.30 -10.40 -66.29
C THR A 374 -1.22 -11.13 -64.95
N ARG A 375 -1.49 -12.44 -64.93
CA ARG A 375 -1.34 -13.27 -63.72
C ARG A 375 0.10 -13.27 -63.22
N ILE A 376 1.09 -13.55 -64.07
CA ILE A 376 2.51 -13.57 -63.70
C ILE A 376 2.98 -12.19 -63.19
N LYS A 377 2.55 -11.09 -63.83
CA LYS A 377 2.82 -9.73 -63.33
C LYS A 377 2.27 -9.50 -61.92
N SER A 378 1.06 -10.00 -61.64
CA SER A 378 0.45 -9.92 -60.32
C SER A 378 1.22 -10.74 -59.29
N GLU A 379 1.59 -11.98 -59.62
CA GLU A 379 2.36 -12.88 -58.76
C GLU A 379 3.76 -12.32 -58.45
N ASN A 380 4.47 -11.79 -59.46
CA ASN A 380 5.76 -11.14 -59.26
C ASN A 380 5.66 -9.86 -58.39
N LYS A 381 4.58 -9.09 -58.55
CA LYS A 381 4.32 -7.91 -57.71
C LYS A 381 4.03 -8.32 -56.26
N GLU A 382 3.25 -9.37 -56.05
CA GLU A 382 2.97 -9.92 -54.72
C GLU A 382 4.24 -10.46 -54.06
N LEU A 383 5.06 -11.22 -54.78
CA LEU A 383 6.35 -11.73 -54.29
C LEU A 383 7.26 -10.58 -53.85
N LYS A 384 7.41 -9.54 -54.68
CA LYS A 384 8.22 -8.36 -54.35
C LYS A 384 7.70 -7.66 -53.09
N SER A 385 6.38 -7.49 -52.99
CA SER A 385 5.77 -6.89 -51.80
C SER A 385 5.99 -7.74 -50.54
N LYS A 386 5.93 -9.07 -50.63
CA LYS A 386 6.25 -9.97 -49.51
C LYS A 386 7.70 -9.87 -49.09
N GLN A 387 8.64 -9.79 -50.04
CA GLN A 387 10.07 -9.61 -49.77
C GLN A 387 10.37 -8.24 -49.14
N GLU A 388 9.74 -7.15 -49.61
CA GLU A 388 9.88 -5.80 -49.05
C GLU A 388 9.32 -5.67 -47.62
N LEU A 389 8.25 -6.41 -47.30
CA LEU A 389 7.63 -6.40 -45.97
C LEU A 389 8.23 -7.42 -45.00
N ALA A 390 8.99 -8.40 -45.49
CA ALA A 390 9.58 -9.45 -44.66
C ALA A 390 10.64 -8.86 -43.71
N LYS A 391 10.53 -9.20 -42.43
CA LYS A 391 11.51 -8.83 -41.41
C LYS A 391 12.48 -9.97 -41.19
N THR A 392 13.76 -9.65 -41.08
CA THR A 392 14.80 -10.60 -40.68
C THR A 392 14.44 -11.20 -39.33
N PRO A 393 14.32 -12.53 -39.20
CA PRO A 393 14.07 -13.17 -37.92
C PRO A 393 15.23 -12.95 -36.94
N GLU A 394 14.90 -12.68 -35.68
CA GLU A 394 15.86 -12.59 -34.57
C GLU A 394 15.57 -13.68 -33.54
N LEU A 395 16.62 -14.23 -32.92
CA LEU A 395 16.47 -15.23 -31.87
C LEU A 395 16.27 -14.51 -30.53
N GLU A 396 15.01 -14.44 -30.10
CA GLU A 396 14.64 -13.93 -28.78
C GLU A 396 14.43 -15.10 -27.82
N ILE A 397 15.36 -15.30 -26.89
CA ILE A 397 15.24 -16.31 -25.84
C ILE A 397 14.62 -15.67 -24.60
N SER A 398 13.44 -16.12 -24.23
CA SER A 398 12.69 -15.61 -23.08
C SER A 398 12.25 -16.74 -22.14
N GLY A 399 11.96 -16.38 -20.89
CA GLY A 399 11.42 -17.29 -19.87
C GLY A 399 12.41 -18.28 -19.24
N ILE A 400 13.70 -18.25 -19.58
CA ILE A 400 14.67 -19.11 -18.90
C ILE A 400 15.23 -18.35 -17.70
N GLY A 401 14.54 -18.32 -16.57
CA GLY A 401 15.01 -17.61 -15.37
C GLY A 401 15.20 -18.53 -14.17
N ASN A 402 15.59 -17.92 -13.05
CA ASN A 402 15.94 -18.63 -11.82
C ASN A 402 14.79 -19.52 -11.33
N GLU A 403 15.11 -20.62 -10.66
CA GLU A 403 14.11 -21.42 -9.96
C GLU A 403 13.60 -20.64 -8.73
N THR A 404 12.34 -20.21 -8.75
CA THR A 404 11.80 -19.33 -7.70
C THR A 404 10.94 -20.05 -6.65
N SER A 405 10.39 -21.23 -6.95
CA SER A 405 9.47 -21.92 -6.02
C SER A 405 10.19 -22.28 -4.73
N PHE A 406 11.43 -22.77 -4.83
CA PHE A 406 12.21 -23.07 -3.64
C PHE A 406 12.71 -21.79 -2.96
N GLN A 407 13.11 -20.77 -3.71
CA GLN A 407 13.49 -19.46 -3.15
C GLN A 407 12.36 -18.87 -2.29
N GLN A 408 11.12 -18.95 -2.74
CA GLN A 408 9.94 -18.51 -1.99
C GLN A 408 9.82 -19.25 -0.65
N LYS A 409 10.03 -20.58 -0.63
CA LYS A 409 10.05 -21.37 0.60
C LYS A 409 11.17 -20.94 1.57
N ILE A 410 12.35 -20.57 1.07
CA ILE A 410 13.43 -20.04 1.92
C ILE A 410 13.02 -18.69 2.53
N ILE A 411 12.46 -17.79 1.70
CA ILE A 411 11.95 -16.47 2.13
C ILE A 411 10.86 -16.63 3.21
N SER A 412 9.98 -17.63 3.06
CA SER A 412 9.04 -18.09 4.10
C SER A 412 9.66 -18.23 5.45
N GLN A 413 10.70 -19.04 5.46
CA GLN A 413 11.28 -19.51 6.67
C GLN A 413 12.02 -18.37 7.34
N ILE A 414 12.75 -17.55 6.56
CA ILE A 414 13.38 -16.31 7.03
C ILE A 414 12.35 -15.41 7.70
N LYS A 415 11.18 -15.18 7.08
CA LYS A 415 10.17 -14.31 7.67
C LYS A 415 9.60 -14.88 8.97
N LYS A 416 9.34 -16.20 9.04
CA LYS A 416 8.90 -16.85 10.30
C LYS A 416 9.92 -16.64 11.43
N TYR A 417 11.22 -16.74 11.16
CA TYR A 417 12.25 -16.47 12.16
C TYR A 417 12.31 -15.00 12.57
N LYS A 418 12.15 -14.06 11.63
CA LYS A 418 12.08 -12.61 11.93
C LYS A 418 10.86 -12.22 12.76
N GLU A 419 9.69 -12.81 12.49
CA GLU A 419 8.48 -12.59 13.29
C GLU A 419 8.67 -13.10 14.74
N LYS A 420 9.28 -14.27 14.92
CA LYS A 420 9.66 -14.78 16.26
C LYS A 420 10.63 -13.84 16.98
N LEU A 421 11.61 -13.28 16.27
CA LEU A 421 12.56 -12.33 16.83
C LEU A 421 11.85 -11.06 17.34
N GLN A 422 10.90 -10.53 16.57
CA GLN A 422 10.11 -9.36 16.97
C GLN A 422 9.26 -9.63 18.22
N ASP A 423 8.64 -10.82 18.31
CA ASP A 423 7.83 -11.22 19.46
C ASP A 423 8.66 -11.29 20.75
N ILE A 424 9.84 -11.92 20.71
CA ILE A 424 10.69 -12.02 21.90
C ILE A 424 11.25 -10.65 22.32
N GLU A 425 11.59 -9.77 21.37
CA GLU A 425 12.05 -8.41 21.67
C GLU A 425 10.94 -7.54 22.27
N PHE A 426 9.69 -7.74 21.83
CA PHE A 426 8.54 -7.08 22.42
C PHE A 426 8.30 -7.54 23.86
N LYS A 427 8.35 -8.85 24.12
CA LYS A 427 8.23 -9.42 25.46
C LYS A 427 9.32 -8.89 26.40
N GLU A 428 10.56 -8.77 25.93
CA GLU A 428 11.65 -8.22 26.73
C GLU A 428 11.45 -6.73 27.07
N ARG A 429 10.93 -5.93 26.14
CA ARG A 429 10.58 -4.52 26.43
C ARG A 429 9.50 -4.41 27.52
N LEU A 430 8.48 -5.25 27.46
CA LEU A 430 7.42 -5.29 28.49
C LEU A 430 8.00 -5.70 29.85
N ARG A 431 8.87 -6.71 29.88
CA ARG A 431 9.57 -7.16 31.09
C ARG A 431 10.37 -6.03 31.73
N ILE A 432 11.21 -5.34 30.95
CA ILE A 432 12.02 -4.20 31.41
C ILE A 432 11.12 -3.06 31.93
N SER A 433 10.02 -2.76 31.23
CA SER A 433 9.06 -1.73 31.67
C SER A 433 8.45 -2.08 33.02
N HIS A 434 8.01 -3.33 33.19
CA HIS A 434 7.44 -3.82 34.43
C HIS A 434 8.46 -3.80 35.58
N GLU A 435 9.70 -4.24 35.34
CA GLU A 435 10.77 -4.17 36.36
C GLU A 435 11.05 -2.73 36.80
N ARG A 436 11.04 -1.76 35.87
CA ARG A 436 11.19 -0.33 36.18
C ARG A 436 10.03 0.19 37.01
N GLU A 437 8.79 -0.14 36.63
CA GLU A 437 7.60 0.25 37.36
C GLU A 437 7.61 -0.29 38.80
N VAL A 438 7.95 -1.57 38.98
CA VAL A 438 8.09 -2.19 40.29
C VAL A 438 9.19 -1.51 41.12
N ALA A 439 10.34 -1.18 40.52
CA ALA A 439 11.41 -0.46 41.20
C ALA A 439 11.02 0.96 41.62
N ILE A 440 10.28 1.68 40.75
CA ILE A 440 9.76 3.02 41.01
C ILE A 440 8.74 2.98 42.16
N ASN A 441 7.79 2.05 42.11
CA ASN A 441 6.76 1.91 43.15
C ASN A 441 7.40 1.62 44.52
N LYS A 442 8.39 0.73 44.56
CA LYS A 442 9.14 0.42 45.78
C LYS A 442 9.95 1.61 46.32
N GLU A 443 10.46 2.48 45.45
CA GLU A 443 11.15 3.70 45.85
C GLU A 443 10.18 4.80 46.33
N ALA A 444 8.99 4.87 45.73
CA ALA A 444 7.93 5.81 46.09
C ALA A 444 7.27 5.51 47.45
N GLU A 445 7.36 4.27 47.92
CA GLU A 445 6.90 3.87 49.26
C GLU A 445 7.80 4.40 50.39
N LYS A 446 9.00 4.92 50.08
CA LYS A 446 9.90 5.49 51.09
C LYS A 446 9.46 6.89 51.51
N SER A 447 9.39 7.14 52.82
CA SER A 447 9.08 8.46 53.38
C SER A 447 10.11 9.51 52.95
N LEU A 448 9.64 10.70 52.55
CA LEU A 448 10.50 11.84 52.22
C LEU A 448 11.34 12.23 53.45
N SER A 449 12.64 12.36 53.27
CA SER A 449 13.53 12.79 54.35
C SER A 449 13.41 14.30 54.58
N HIS A 450 13.76 14.76 55.78
CA HIS A 450 13.76 16.19 56.12
C HIS A 450 14.73 17.01 55.24
N SER A 451 15.78 16.38 54.70
CA SER A 451 16.69 16.97 53.72
C SER A 451 16.05 17.15 52.34
N ASP A 452 15.19 16.24 51.90
CA ASP A 452 14.52 16.33 50.59
C ASP A 452 13.57 17.54 50.56
N PHE A 453 12.83 17.75 51.66
CA PHE A 453 11.93 18.90 51.82
C PHE A 453 12.69 20.24 51.86
N LYS A 454 13.83 20.27 52.57
CA LYS A 454 14.68 21.46 52.66
C LYS A 454 15.30 21.81 51.30
N SER A 455 15.77 20.80 50.57
CA SER A 455 16.34 21.00 49.23
C SER A 455 15.30 21.52 48.23
N TYR A 456 14.04 21.08 48.32
CA TYR A 456 12.94 21.62 47.52
C TYR A 456 12.63 23.08 47.87
N SER A 457 12.49 23.39 49.16
CA SER A 457 12.21 24.74 49.67
C SER A 457 13.31 25.74 49.28
N ASP A 458 14.58 25.37 49.45
CA ASP A 458 15.72 26.22 49.13
C ASP A 458 15.86 26.47 47.61
N ASN A 459 15.37 25.55 46.78
CA ASN A 459 15.42 25.70 45.33
C ASN A 459 14.28 26.55 44.79
N ARG A 460 13.06 26.42 45.34
CA ARG A 460 11.91 27.28 45.01
C ARG A 460 12.15 28.74 45.36
N MET A 461 12.87 29.00 46.46
CA MET A 461 13.23 30.34 46.94
C MET A 461 14.20 31.09 46.02
N LYS A 462 14.85 30.42 45.06
CA LYS A 462 15.73 31.07 44.07
C LYS A 462 14.99 31.81 42.97
N TYR A 463 13.66 31.69 42.92
CA TYR A 463 12.82 32.25 41.87
C TYR A 463 11.76 33.17 42.47
N SER A 464 11.72 34.40 41.93
CA SER A 464 10.93 35.53 42.40
C SER A 464 9.43 35.25 42.41
N THR A 465 8.94 34.44 41.47
CA THR A 465 7.52 34.07 41.34
C THR A 465 7.35 32.58 41.02
N ALA A 466 6.13 32.05 41.21
CA ALA A 466 5.83 30.66 40.85
C ALA A 466 5.90 30.44 39.32
N GLU A 467 5.55 31.47 38.54
CA GLU A 467 5.63 31.44 37.08
C GLU A 467 7.09 31.47 36.60
N ASP A 468 7.96 32.27 37.21
CA ASP A 468 9.42 32.26 36.93
C ASP A 468 10.05 30.88 37.16
N TYR A 469 9.62 30.20 38.23
CA TYR A 469 10.09 28.85 38.54
C TYR A 469 9.62 27.85 37.47
N LYS A 470 8.34 27.92 37.08
CA LYS A 470 7.70 27.05 36.10
C LYS A 470 8.26 27.24 34.67
N THR A 471 8.48 28.48 34.24
CA THR A 471 9.10 28.81 32.95
C THR A 471 10.54 28.25 32.88
N ASN A 472 11.33 28.40 33.94
CA ASN A 472 12.68 27.81 34.00
C ASN A 472 12.67 26.28 34.14
N PHE A 473 11.66 25.70 34.80
CA PHE A 473 11.46 24.26 34.97
C PHE A 473 11.06 23.56 33.67
N LEU A 474 10.23 24.21 32.83
CA LEU A 474 9.66 23.60 31.62
C LEU A 474 10.42 23.96 30.33
N GLU A 475 11.01 25.16 30.22
CA GLU A 475 11.55 25.66 28.93
C GLU A 475 13.07 25.52 28.77
N TYR A 476 13.87 25.62 29.84
CA TYR A 476 15.32 25.77 29.70
C TYR A 476 16.18 24.51 29.94
N TYR A 477 15.59 23.34 30.24
CA TYR A 477 16.29 22.04 30.41
C TYR A 477 17.64 22.11 31.16
N LYS A 478 17.76 23.01 32.14
CA LYS A 478 18.93 23.12 33.03
C LYS A 478 18.56 22.91 34.50
N HIS A 479 17.54 22.10 34.77
CA HIS A 479 17.32 21.58 36.13
C HIS A 479 16.82 20.13 36.17
N GLU A 480 17.46 19.36 37.05
CA GLU A 480 16.99 18.08 37.58
C GLU A 480 15.77 18.32 38.49
N SER A 481 14.56 18.26 37.94
CA SER A 481 13.41 17.91 38.77
C SER A 481 13.31 16.41 38.84
N THR A 482 13.22 15.87 40.05
CA THR A 482 13.10 14.43 40.22
C THR A 482 11.65 14.04 40.00
N PHE A 483 11.43 12.96 39.26
CA PHE A 483 10.14 12.29 39.03
C PHE A 483 9.27 12.13 40.31
N LYS A 484 9.87 12.21 41.51
CA LYS A 484 9.19 12.25 42.82
C LYS A 484 8.24 13.46 43.00
N ASP A 485 8.57 14.64 42.46
CA ASP A 485 7.76 15.86 42.64
C ASP A 485 6.43 15.76 41.87
N LEU A 486 6.46 15.15 40.68
CA LEU A 486 5.29 14.86 39.86
C LEU A 486 4.39 13.80 40.51
N LEU A 487 4.98 12.80 41.17
CA LEU A 487 4.25 11.74 41.88
C LEU A 487 3.56 12.25 43.15
N TRP A 488 4.19 13.18 43.87
CA TRP A 488 3.58 13.83 45.04
C TRP A 488 2.38 14.69 44.64
N LEU A 489 2.50 15.44 43.54
CA LEU A 489 1.40 16.23 42.96
C LEU A 489 0.22 15.33 42.55
N ASP A 490 0.48 14.20 41.90
CA ASP A 490 -0.52 13.19 41.52
C ASP A 490 -1.23 12.59 42.74
N LYS A 491 -0.47 12.24 43.79
CA LYS A 491 -1.04 11.70 45.02
C LYS A 491 -1.84 12.73 45.80
N ARG A 492 -1.43 14.00 45.82
CA ARG A 492 -2.17 15.02 46.58
C ARG A 492 -3.45 15.47 45.87
N PHE A 493 -3.43 15.51 44.54
CA PHE A 493 -4.59 15.84 43.73
C PHE A 493 -5.62 14.70 43.68
N SER A 494 -5.19 13.43 43.64
CA SER A 494 -6.09 12.26 43.65
C SER A 494 -6.84 12.05 44.97
N ILE A 495 -6.38 12.65 46.08
CA ILE A 495 -7.06 12.62 47.40
C ILE A 495 -8.20 13.65 47.47
N LEU A 496 -8.27 14.60 46.54
CA LEU A 496 -9.35 15.58 46.47
C LEU A 496 -10.54 14.93 45.77
N GLU A 497 -11.61 14.62 46.50
CA GLU A 497 -12.74 13.84 46.00
C GLU A 497 -13.70 14.66 45.14
N ASN A 498 -13.86 15.95 45.44
CA ASN A 498 -14.78 16.82 44.72
C ASN A 498 -14.02 17.72 43.72
N GLU A 499 -14.70 18.09 42.64
CA GLU A 499 -14.10 18.92 41.57
C GLU A 499 -13.80 20.34 42.05
N ASP A 500 -14.57 20.88 42.99
CA ASP A 500 -14.38 22.24 43.49
C ASP A 500 -13.06 22.38 44.29
N ASP A 501 -12.69 21.39 45.11
CA ASP A 501 -11.43 21.34 45.85
C ASP A 501 -10.24 21.15 44.92
N LYS A 502 -10.41 20.39 43.83
CA LYS A 502 -9.38 20.26 42.78
C LYS A 502 -9.15 21.57 42.05
N ILE A 503 -10.23 22.29 41.73
CA ILE A 503 -10.18 23.61 41.09
C ILE A 503 -9.51 24.61 42.04
N GLU A 504 -9.89 24.63 43.31
CA GLU A 504 -9.31 25.52 44.31
C GLU A 504 -7.83 25.19 44.55
N PHE A 505 -7.46 23.91 44.63
CA PHE A 505 -6.06 23.46 44.71
C PHE A 505 -5.24 23.98 43.52
N LEU A 506 -5.79 23.92 42.30
CA LEU A 506 -5.13 24.42 41.09
C LEU A 506 -4.99 25.94 41.09
N LYS A 507 -5.98 26.66 41.60
CA LYS A 507 -5.94 28.12 41.74
C LYS A 507 -4.90 28.56 42.78
N GLU A 508 -4.90 27.92 43.95
CA GLU A 508 -4.02 28.30 45.07
C GLU A 508 -2.55 27.94 44.81
N ASN A 509 -2.29 26.75 44.25
CA ASN A 509 -0.92 26.24 44.10
C ASN A 509 -0.30 26.61 42.74
N PHE A 510 -1.12 26.94 41.73
CA PHE A 510 -0.65 27.26 40.37
C PHE A 510 -1.14 28.61 39.84
N GLY A 511 -1.91 29.40 40.62
CA GLY A 511 -2.29 30.77 40.28
C GLY A 511 -3.28 30.90 39.11
N LEU A 512 -3.97 29.83 38.76
CA LEU A 512 -4.90 29.78 37.62
C LEU A 512 -6.20 30.54 37.91
N ASN A 513 -6.88 31.06 36.88
CA ASN A 513 -8.22 31.60 37.06
C ASN A 513 -9.30 30.50 37.02
N ASP A 514 -10.53 30.82 37.44
CA ASP A 514 -11.62 29.85 37.59
C ASP A 514 -11.90 29.04 36.31
N LYS A 515 -11.79 29.66 35.13
CA LYS A 515 -12.05 28.99 33.85
C LYS A 515 -10.92 28.03 33.47
N GLU A 516 -9.67 28.41 33.76
CA GLU A 516 -8.48 27.59 33.49
C GLU A 516 -8.40 26.40 34.45
N ALA A 517 -8.64 26.64 35.74
CA ALA A 517 -8.64 25.61 36.76
C ALA A 517 -9.77 24.59 36.54
N PHE A 518 -10.97 25.03 36.18
CA PHE A 518 -12.10 24.16 35.80
C PHE A 518 -11.80 23.31 34.55
N PHE A 519 -11.16 23.90 33.54
CA PHE A 519 -10.83 23.16 32.31
C PHE A 519 -9.73 22.11 32.52
N LEU A 520 -8.80 22.39 33.44
CA LEU A 520 -7.67 21.53 33.76
C LEU A 520 -8.00 20.47 34.82
N SER A 521 -8.97 20.69 35.72
CA SER A 521 -9.30 19.74 36.80
C SER A 521 -9.69 18.36 36.27
N GLU A 522 -10.47 18.31 35.17
CA GLU A 522 -10.87 17.06 34.51
C GLU A 522 -9.75 16.37 33.73
N ARG A 523 -8.65 17.06 33.43
CA ARG A 523 -7.60 16.61 32.47
C ARG A 523 -6.21 16.49 33.05
N PHE A 524 -6.00 16.94 34.29
CA PHE A 524 -4.67 17.18 34.85
C PHE A 524 -3.79 15.92 34.85
N PHE A 525 -4.34 14.73 35.11
CA PHE A 525 -3.57 13.47 35.21
C PHE A 525 -3.91 12.39 34.17
N GLU A 526 -4.56 12.75 33.05
CA GLU A 526 -4.81 11.76 31.99
C GLU A 526 -3.50 11.38 31.27
N SER A 527 -3.09 10.12 31.43
CA SER A 527 -1.78 9.54 31.02
C SER A 527 -1.70 9.16 29.54
N ASN A 528 -2.67 9.61 28.74
CA ASN A 528 -2.69 9.40 27.30
C ASN A 528 -1.64 10.30 26.62
N GLU A 529 -0.70 9.71 25.88
CA GLU A 529 0.38 10.39 25.15
C GLU A 529 -0.14 11.51 24.22
N ARG A 530 -1.36 11.36 23.67
CA ARG A 530 -2.01 12.39 22.84
C ARG A 530 -2.58 13.55 23.64
N ILE A 531 -2.99 13.32 24.88
CA ILE A 531 -3.42 14.40 25.80
C ILE A 531 -2.19 15.15 26.32
N GLY A 532 -1.03 14.48 26.46
CA GLY A 532 0.25 15.14 26.70
C GLY A 532 0.65 16.15 25.61
N ILE A 533 0.37 15.84 24.34
CA ILE A 533 0.58 16.75 23.20
C ILE A 533 -0.43 17.91 23.22
N LEU A 534 -1.71 17.62 23.49
CA LEU A 534 -2.76 18.63 23.58
C LEU A 534 -2.56 19.61 24.76
N LYS A 535 -2.02 19.11 25.89
CA LYS A 535 -1.60 19.92 27.05
C LYS A 535 -0.52 20.93 26.64
N LYS A 536 0.50 20.50 25.88
CA LYS A 536 1.51 21.39 25.32
C LYS A 536 0.91 22.43 24.38
N GLU A 537 0.00 22.04 23.50
CA GLU A 537 -0.63 22.95 22.54
C GLU A 537 -1.55 23.99 23.19
N ILE A 538 -2.26 23.64 24.26
CA ILE A 538 -3.15 24.56 25.00
C ILE A 538 -2.35 25.53 25.87
N ILE A 539 -1.26 25.05 26.48
CA ILE A 539 -0.29 25.91 27.19
C ILE A 539 0.33 26.92 26.21
N ASN A 540 0.62 26.50 24.98
CA ASN A 540 1.10 27.36 23.89
C ASN A 540 0.01 28.25 23.25
N TRP A 541 -1.26 28.12 23.64
CA TRP A 541 -2.39 28.88 23.08
C TRP A 541 -2.89 30.00 24.02
N LEU A 542 -2.29 30.13 25.20
CA LEU A 542 -2.48 31.31 26.06
C LEU A 542 -1.77 32.50 25.40
N PRO A 543 -2.37 33.71 25.41
CA PRO A 543 -1.96 34.78 24.50
C PRO A 543 -0.53 35.26 24.74
N ASP A 544 0.32 35.07 23.72
CA ASP A 544 1.71 35.54 23.69
C ASP A 544 1.83 37.07 23.59
N ARG A 545 2.78 37.63 24.36
CA ARG A 545 3.45 38.88 23.99
C ARG A 545 4.68 38.53 23.14
N LEU A 546 4.54 38.75 21.83
CA LEU A 546 5.54 38.98 20.77
C LEU A 546 7.01 38.55 21.04
N ILE A 547 7.49 37.59 20.25
CA ILE A 547 8.83 37.65 19.62
C ILE A 547 8.72 37.18 18.16
N ARG A 548 9.31 37.98 17.26
CA ARG A 548 9.53 37.69 15.84
C ARG A 548 10.96 37.20 15.66
N ASP A 549 11.16 36.30 14.70
CA ASP A 549 12.46 35.98 14.08
C ASP A 549 12.12 35.66 12.61
N GLY A 550 12.76 36.18 11.57
CA GLY A 550 14.14 36.61 11.44
C GLY A 550 14.80 35.78 10.35
N GLU A 551 14.23 35.77 9.12
CA GLU A 551 14.93 35.67 7.81
C GLU A 551 13.95 35.33 6.65
N ASN A 552 13.70 36.34 5.82
CA ASN A 552 13.04 36.38 4.49
C ASN A 552 11.50 36.41 4.36
N GLU A 553 10.96 37.62 4.16
CA GLU A 553 9.54 37.94 3.92
C GLU A 553 9.07 37.80 2.45
N ASN A 554 9.89 37.31 1.51
CA ASN A 554 9.57 37.38 0.07
C ASN A 554 9.78 36.09 -0.75
N LYS A 555 9.62 34.90 -0.15
CA LYS A 555 9.59 33.64 -0.91
C LYS A 555 8.30 32.86 -0.65
N ILE A 556 7.41 32.87 -1.65
CA ILE A 556 6.30 31.93 -1.77
C ILE A 556 6.88 30.63 -2.35
N ASP A 557 6.80 29.53 -1.61
CA ASP A 557 7.12 28.23 -2.17
C ASP A 557 5.94 27.73 -3.02
N ILE A 558 6.23 27.38 -4.26
CA ILE A 558 5.26 27.08 -5.30
C ILE A 558 4.97 25.58 -5.20
N GLY A 559 3.88 25.19 -4.53
CA GLY A 559 3.62 23.76 -4.40
C GLY A 559 2.28 23.29 -3.85
N MET A 560 1.51 24.10 -3.10
CA MET A 560 0.16 23.68 -2.70
C MET A 560 -0.64 24.86 -2.16
N ARG A 561 -1.82 25.08 -2.73
CA ARG A 561 -2.85 25.95 -2.18
C ARG A 561 -3.98 25.04 -1.68
N LEU A 562 -4.08 24.86 -0.37
CA LEU A 562 -5.17 24.13 0.27
C LEU A 562 -6.26 25.12 0.68
N ARG A 563 -7.51 24.81 0.32
CA ARG A 563 -8.71 25.42 0.91
C ARG A 563 -9.40 24.40 1.81
#